data_AF-A0A452FUC0-F1
#
_entry.id   AF-A0A452FUC0-F1
#
_cell.length_a   1.000
_cell.length_b   1.000
_cell.length_c   1.000
_cell.angle_alpha   90.00
_cell.angle_beta   90.00
_cell.angle_gamma   90.00
#
_symmetry.space_group_name_H-M   'P 1'
#
loop_
_entity.id
_entity.type
_entity.pdbx_description
1 polymer ?
#
loop_
_entity_poly.entity_id
_entity_poly.type
_entity_poly.pdbx_seq_one_letter_code
_entity_poly.pdbx_strand_id
1 'polypeptide(L)'
;VHGPWGALGPGHIGVIVIWDRKTTIFIKLDPSYEGAVCGLCGNFDQRSKNDFTTRDSMVVDSELDFGNSWKEASTCPDVRTTPDPCTANLHRRSWSVKQCSIIKSRVFGLCHSKVDPMPFYEACVQDSCSCDTGGDCECFCSAVASYAQQCTKEGACVFWRTPDLCPIFCDYYNPPGECEWHYEPCGNRSFETCRTVNGIHSNISVSYLEGEGPRGVSPSARGPGSPCCTLSIRQSAGGPS
;
A
#
# COMPACT_ATOMS: atom_id res chain seq x y z
N VAL A 1 2.24 -18.03 16.81
CA VAL A 1 1.48 -16.83 17.26
C VAL A 1 0.12 -17.28 17.73
N HIS A 2 -0.20 -17.10 19.01
CA HIS A 2 -1.53 -17.35 19.58
C HIS A 2 -2.47 -16.19 19.25
N GLY A 3 -3.63 -16.48 18.66
CA GLY A 3 -4.71 -15.52 18.33
C GLY A 3 -5.78 -16.20 17.44
N PRO A 4 -7.08 -15.84 17.56
CA PRO A 4 -8.22 -16.72 17.26
C PRO A 4 -8.62 -16.66 15.78
N TRP A 5 -7.90 -17.36 14.92
CA TRP A 5 -8.32 -17.53 13.53
C TRP A 5 -8.95 -18.92 13.37
N GLY A 6 -10.23 -19.02 13.68
CA GLY A 6 -11.05 -20.14 13.23
C GLY A 6 -11.33 -19.97 11.73
N ALA A 7 -10.77 -20.84 10.90
CA ALA A 7 -11.19 -20.98 9.51
C ALA A 7 -12.31 -22.04 9.47
N LEU A 8 -13.53 -21.61 9.15
CA LEU A 8 -14.61 -22.51 8.76
C LEU A 8 -14.40 -22.88 7.28
N GLY A 9 -14.38 -24.17 6.94
CA GLY A 9 -14.56 -24.64 5.55
C GLY A 9 -16.04 -24.96 5.27
N PRO A 10 -16.41 -25.50 4.10
CA PRO A 10 -16.04 -25.13 2.74
C PRO A 10 -17.11 -24.19 2.14
N GLY A 11 -16.65 -23.03 1.66
CA GLY A 11 -17.47 -21.99 1.06
C GLY A 11 -16.59 -20.77 0.87
N HIS A 12 -15.75 -20.79 -0.17
CA HIS A 12 -14.90 -19.64 -0.45
C HIS A 12 -15.79 -18.49 -0.93
N ILE A 13 -15.96 -17.47 -0.07
CA ILE A 13 -16.76 -16.26 -0.36
C ILE A 13 -16.11 -15.42 -1.48
N GLY A 14 -14.89 -15.75 -1.96
CA GLY A 14 -14.29 -15.04 -3.10
C GLY A 14 -13.92 -13.57 -2.82
N VAL A 15 -13.95 -13.14 -1.55
CA VAL A 15 -13.60 -11.78 -1.13
C VAL A 15 -12.30 -11.80 -0.35
N ILE A 16 -11.37 -10.90 -0.70
CA ILE A 16 -10.11 -10.70 0.02
C ILE A 16 -9.94 -9.22 0.35
N VAL A 17 -9.61 -8.95 1.61
CA VAL A 17 -9.27 -7.61 2.10
C VAL A 17 -7.81 -7.61 2.54
N ILE A 18 -7.01 -6.72 1.96
CA ILE A 18 -5.61 -6.47 2.33
C ILE A 18 -5.56 -5.08 2.94
N TRP A 19 -4.98 -4.96 4.13
CA TRP A 19 -4.89 -3.71 4.86
C TRP A 19 -3.46 -3.49 5.35
N ASP A 20 -2.94 -2.29 5.12
CA ASP A 20 -1.59 -1.88 5.55
C ASP A 20 -1.47 -1.57 7.06
N ARG A 21 -2.57 -1.78 7.81
CA ARG A 21 -2.73 -1.43 9.24
C ARG A 21 -2.81 0.07 9.53
N LYS A 22 -2.96 0.88 8.49
CA LYS A 22 -3.08 2.34 8.54
C LYS A 22 -4.34 2.73 7.77
N THR A 23 -4.18 3.33 6.59
CA THR A 23 -5.27 3.92 5.82
C THR A 23 -5.49 3.23 4.47
N THR A 24 -4.60 2.35 4.03
CA THR A 24 -4.68 1.74 2.69
C THR A 24 -5.37 0.39 2.75
N ILE A 25 -6.49 0.26 2.03
CA ILE A 25 -7.26 -0.98 1.91
C ILE A 25 -7.33 -1.37 0.44
N PHE A 26 -6.99 -2.62 0.14
CA PHE A 26 -7.24 -3.24 -1.17
C PHE A 26 -8.29 -4.33 -1.03
N ILE A 27 -9.37 -4.20 -1.79
CA ILE A 27 -10.41 -5.21 -1.89
C ILE A 27 -10.20 -5.94 -3.21
N LYS A 28 -10.13 -7.28 -3.15
CA LYS A 28 -10.16 -8.14 -4.33
C LYS A 28 -11.40 -9.00 -4.29
N LEU A 29 -12.10 -9.03 -5.41
CA LEU A 29 -13.28 -9.85 -5.63
C LEU A 29 -12.98 -10.91 -6.67
N ASP A 30 -13.53 -12.09 -6.47
CA ASP A 30 -13.60 -13.13 -7.49
C ASP A 30 -14.39 -12.63 -8.71
N PRO A 31 -14.01 -13.00 -9.95
CA PRO A 31 -14.75 -12.60 -11.15
C PRO A 31 -16.24 -12.95 -11.14
N SER A 32 -16.67 -13.92 -10.31
CA SER A 32 -18.10 -14.22 -10.11
C SER A 32 -18.93 -13.05 -9.54
N TYR A 33 -18.29 -12.01 -9.01
CA TYR A 33 -18.94 -10.78 -8.54
C TYR A 33 -19.07 -9.69 -9.62
N GLU A 34 -18.66 -9.95 -10.87
CA GLU A 34 -18.73 -8.98 -11.97
C GLU A 34 -20.16 -8.47 -12.18
N GLY A 35 -20.35 -7.15 -12.12
CA GLY A 35 -21.65 -6.49 -12.24
C GLY A 35 -22.64 -6.76 -11.11
N ALA A 36 -22.24 -7.48 -10.05
CA ALA A 36 -23.10 -7.87 -8.94
C ALA A 36 -22.88 -7.05 -7.66
N VAL A 37 -21.94 -6.09 -7.69
CA VAL A 37 -21.61 -5.21 -6.56
C VAL A 37 -21.98 -3.77 -6.85
N CYS A 38 -22.01 -2.96 -5.79
CA CYS A 38 -22.21 -1.51 -5.86
C CYS A 38 -21.51 -0.86 -4.66
N GLY A 39 -21.30 0.45 -4.72
CA GLY A 39 -20.66 1.22 -3.66
C GLY A 39 -19.61 2.17 -4.20
N LEU A 40 -18.78 2.70 -3.30
CA LEU A 40 -17.69 3.61 -3.64
C LEU A 40 -16.62 3.01 -4.55
N CYS A 41 -16.55 1.67 -4.65
CA CYS A 41 -15.65 0.96 -5.55
C CYS A 41 -16.27 0.66 -6.93
N GLY A 42 -17.40 1.26 -7.26
CA GLY A 42 -18.12 1.03 -8.52
C GLY A 42 -18.91 -0.27 -8.51
N ASN A 43 -19.24 -0.78 -9.70
CA ASN A 43 -20.06 -1.98 -9.90
C ASN A 43 -19.28 -3.18 -10.47
N PHE A 44 -17.98 -3.00 -10.74
CA PHE A 44 -17.08 -4.05 -11.22
C PHE A 44 -17.61 -4.75 -12.49
N ASP A 45 -18.02 -4.00 -13.52
CA ASP A 45 -18.52 -4.53 -14.81
C ASP A 45 -17.53 -4.30 -15.99
N GLN A 46 -16.27 -4.00 -15.66
CA GLN A 46 -15.20 -3.63 -16.59
C GLN A 46 -15.44 -2.31 -17.36
N ARG A 47 -16.44 -1.51 -16.98
CA ARG A 47 -16.76 -0.23 -17.63
C ARG A 47 -16.76 0.92 -16.62
N SER A 48 -15.72 1.75 -16.68
CA SER A 48 -15.57 2.86 -15.72
C SER A 48 -16.57 4.03 -15.87
N LYS A 49 -17.29 4.10 -17.00
CA LYS A 49 -18.20 5.24 -17.29
C LYS A 49 -19.46 5.28 -16.41
N ASN A 50 -19.77 4.20 -15.71
CA ASN A 50 -20.95 4.08 -14.86
C ASN A 50 -20.58 3.72 -13.41
N ASP A 51 -19.31 3.82 -13.03
CA ASP A 51 -18.89 3.56 -11.65
C ASP A 51 -19.50 4.58 -10.66
N PHE A 52 -19.78 5.80 -11.12
CA PHE A 52 -20.50 6.81 -10.33
C PHE A 52 -22.01 6.61 -10.36
N THR A 53 -22.43 5.39 -9.98
CA THR A 53 -23.84 5.05 -9.76
C THR A 53 -24.21 5.26 -8.29
N THR A 54 -25.19 6.12 -8.04
CA THR A 54 -25.69 6.44 -6.70
C THR A 54 -26.48 5.28 -6.09
N ARG A 55 -26.77 5.36 -4.78
CA ARG A 55 -27.58 4.35 -4.07
C ARG A 55 -29.00 4.17 -4.63
N ASP A 56 -29.56 5.20 -5.27
CA ASP A 56 -30.85 5.17 -5.99
C ASP A 56 -30.71 4.79 -7.47
N SER A 57 -29.56 4.25 -7.88
CA SER A 57 -29.29 3.72 -9.23
C SER A 57 -29.26 4.79 -10.34
N MET A 58 -28.88 6.02 -10.01
CA MET A 58 -28.65 7.08 -10.99
C MET A 58 -27.15 7.22 -11.30
N VAL A 59 -26.81 7.31 -12.59
CA VAL A 59 -25.43 7.62 -13.00
C VAL A 59 -25.25 9.13 -12.97
N VAL A 60 -24.25 9.60 -12.22
CA VAL A 60 -23.95 11.03 -12.05
C VAL A 60 -22.51 11.33 -12.45
N ASP A 61 -22.24 12.58 -12.86
CA ASP A 61 -20.89 13.04 -13.19
C ASP A 61 -20.14 13.60 -11.96
N SER A 62 -20.87 13.91 -10.89
CA SER A 62 -20.36 14.57 -9.68
C SER A 62 -19.88 13.56 -8.65
N GLU A 63 -18.59 13.61 -8.32
CA GLU A 63 -17.96 12.79 -7.28
C GLU A 63 -18.62 13.00 -5.90
N LEU A 64 -19.03 14.24 -5.61
CA LEU A 64 -19.67 14.59 -4.34
C LEU A 64 -21.07 14.01 -4.25
N ASP A 65 -21.87 14.10 -5.31
CA ASP A 65 -23.23 13.53 -5.30
C ASP A 65 -23.17 12.01 -5.21
N PHE A 66 -22.25 11.39 -5.95
CA PHE A 66 -21.96 9.96 -5.84
C PHE A 66 -21.55 9.56 -4.42
N GLY A 67 -20.51 10.18 -3.86
CA GLY A 67 -19.98 9.85 -2.54
C GLY A 67 -20.98 10.06 -1.41
N ASN A 68 -21.70 11.19 -1.43
CA ASN A 68 -22.71 11.51 -0.42
C ASN A 68 -23.89 10.52 -0.44
N SER A 69 -24.23 9.93 -1.59
CA SER A 69 -25.30 8.93 -1.70
C SER A 69 -24.98 7.60 -0.97
N TRP A 70 -23.69 7.33 -0.74
CA TRP A 70 -23.21 6.10 -0.11
C TRP A 70 -23.01 6.21 1.41
N LYS A 71 -23.31 7.35 2.03
CA LYS A 71 -23.25 7.49 3.50
C LYS A 71 -24.20 6.49 4.18
N GLU A 72 -23.75 5.95 5.32
CA GLU A 72 -24.52 4.96 6.06
C GLU A 72 -25.58 5.61 6.96
N ALA A 73 -25.20 6.67 7.67
CA ALA A 73 -26.11 7.41 8.54
C ALA A 73 -26.61 8.69 7.85
N SER A 74 -27.93 8.90 7.85
CA SER A 74 -28.55 10.11 7.32
C SER A 74 -28.15 11.39 8.07
N THR A 75 -27.69 11.25 9.31
CA THR A 75 -27.20 12.34 10.15
C THR A 75 -25.81 12.82 9.77
N CYS A 76 -25.06 12.05 8.97
CA CYS A 76 -23.77 12.49 8.45
C CYS A 76 -23.99 13.65 7.45
N PRO A 77 -23.23 14.75 7.60
CA PRO A 77 -23.35 15.91 6.72
C PRO A 77 -22.89 15.57 5.31
N ASP A 78 -23.48 16.22 4.32
CA ASP A 78 -23.01 16.13 2.94
C ASP A 78 -21.73 16.94 2.76
N VAL A 79 -20.77 16.38 2.04
CA VAL A 79 -19.59 17.10 1.59
C VAL A 79 -19.98 17.99 0.42
N ARG A 80 -19.77 19.31 0.56
CA ARG A 80 -20.12 20.31 -0.47
C ARG A 80 -18.96 20.76 -1.34
N THR A 81 -17.75 20.58 -0.84
CA THR A 81 -16.50 21.02 -1.48
C THR A 81 -15.35 20.15 -1.00
N THR A 82 -14.42 19.82 -1.88
CA THR A 82 -13.14 19.18 -1.54
C THR A 82 -12.05 20.27 -1.44
N PRO A 83 -11.77 20.79 -0.24
CA PRO A 83 -10.74 21.83 -0.09
C PRO A 83 -9.37 21.28 -0.48
N ASP A 84 -8.59 22.06 -1.22
CA ASP A 84 -7.19 21.74 -1.51
C ASP A 84 -6.34 21.92 -0.23
N PRO A 85 -5.80 20.84 0.35
CA PRO A 85 -5.01 20.92 1.58
C PRO A 85 -3.75 21.77 1.40
N CYS A 86 -3.16 21.80 0.21
CA CYS A 86 -1.96 22.59 -0.06
C CYS A 86 -2.25 24.09 -0.17
N THR A 87 -3.50 24.48 -0.44
CA THR A 87 -3.94 25.88 -0.38
C THR A 87 -4.24 26.30 1.06
N ALA A 88 -4.78 25.40 1.88
CA ALA A 88 -4.97 25.64 3.31
C ALA A 88 -3.64 25.70 4.07
N ASN A 89 -2.68 24.83 3.72
CA ASN A 89 -1.39 24.67 4.38
C ASN A 89 -0.21 25.04 3.47
N LEU A 90 -0.17 26.30 3.01
CA LEU A 90 0.85 26.79 2.05
C LEU A 90 2.30 26.52 2.48
N HIS A 91 2.59 26.57 3.78
CA HIS A 91 3.93 26.32 4.31
C HIS A 91 4.42 24.88 4.08
N ARG A 92 3.49 23.91 3.93
CA ARG A 92 3.81 22.50 3.69
C ARG A 92 4.02 22.18 2.21
N ARG A 93 3.42 22.96 1.32
CA ARG A 93 3.40 22.71 -0.14
C ARG A 93 4.79 22.47 -0.73
N SER A 94 5.78 23.28 -0.36
CA SER A 94 7.15 23.16 -0.88
C SER A 94 7.78 21.81 -0.50
N TRP A 95 7.60 21.38 0.74
CA TRP A 95 8.07 20.08 1.21
C TRP A 95 7.33 18.94 0.51
N SER A 96 5.98 18.98 0.45
CA SER A 96 5.16 17.96 -0.20
C SER A 96 5.53 17.75 -1.67
N VAL A 97 5.60 18.84 -2.45
CA VAL A 97 5.98 18.80 -3.87
C VAL A 97 7.38 18.21 -4.05
N LYS A 98 8.34 18.59 -3.19
CA LYS A 98 9.70 18.09 -3.26
C LYS A 98 9.79 16.61 -2.93
N GLN A 99 9.20 16.16 -1.83
CA GLN A 99 9.29 14.75 -1.41
C GLN A 99 8.56 13.83 -2.39
N CYS A 100 7.32 14.17 -2.76
CA CYS A 100 6.51 13.38 -3.70
C CYS A 100 7.10 13.32 -5.11
N SER A 101 8.04 14.20 -5.47
CA SER A 101 8.71 14.17 -6.77
C SER A 101 9.47 12.87 -7.05
N ILE A 102 9.78 12.06 -6.02
CA ILE A 102 10.37 10.73 -6.19
C ILE A 102 9.53 9.84 -7.12
N ILE A 103 8.20 9.93 -7.05
CA ILE A 103 7.25 9.15 -7.87
C ILE A 103 7.50 9.39 -9.37
N LYS A 104 7.85 10.63 -9.74
CA LYS A 104 8.15 11.04 -11.12
C LYS A 104 9.64 10.97 -11.47
N SER A 105 10.49 10.59 -10.52
CA SER A 105 11.92 10.54 -10.71
C SER A 105 12.36 9.24 -11.39
N ARG A 106 13.63 9.19 -11.79
CA ARG A 106 14.27 7.99 -12.35
C ARG A 106 14.21 6.76 -11.45
N VAL A 107 13.99 6.92 -10.13
CA VAL A 107 13.85 5.79 -9.19
C VAL A 107 12.72 4.87 -9.63
N PHE A 108 11.61 5.45 -10.09
CA PHE A 108 10.45 4.72 -10.60
C PHE A 108 10.41 4.61 -12.14
N GLY A 109 11.52 4.94 -12.82
CA GLY A 109 11.55 5.02 -14.29
C GLY A 109 11.15 3.72 -14.99
N LEU A 110 11.42 2.56 -14.40
CA LEU A 110 11.00 1.25 -14.92
C LEU A 110 9.48 1.00 -14.85
N CYS A 111 8.78 1.76 -14.00
CA CYS A 111 7.34 1.64 -13.78
C CYS A 111 6.52 2.67 -14.57
N HIS A 112 7.12 3.81 -14.93
CA HIS A 112 6.41 4.90 -15.64
C HIS A 112 5.75 4.47 -16.95
N SER A 113 6.29 3.46 -17.63
CA SER A 113 5.70 2.90 -18.85
C SER A 113 4.55 1.91 -18.62
N LYS A 114 4.33 1.50 -17.37
CA LYS A 114 3.33 0.50 -16.97
C LYS A 114 2.19 1.10 -16.15
N VAL A 115 2.49 2.09 -15.31
CA VAL A 115 1.55 2.73 -14.40
C VAL A 115 1.77 4.24 -14.47
N ASP A 116 0.72 4.99 -14.80
CA ASP A 116 0.76 6.45 -14.83
C ASP A 116 1.13 7.00 -13.43
N PRO A 117 2.25 7.73 -13.28
CA PRO A 117 2.66 8.30 -12.00
C PRO A 117 1.81 9.49 -11.54
N MET A 118 1.06 10.16 -12.44
CA MET A 118 0.47 11.46 -12.13
C MET A 118 -0.59 11.40 -11.02
N PRO A 119 -1.56 10.47 -11.03
CA PRO A 119 -2.56 10.38 -9.95
C PRO A 119 -1.93 10.10 -8.58
N PHE A 120 -0.89 9.27 -8.54
CA PHE A 120 -0.16 8.94 -7.31
C PHE A 120 0.66 10.13 -6.80
N TYR A 121 1.26 10.90 -7.71
CA TYR A 121 1.99 12.12 -7.35
C TYR A 121 1.05 13.18 -6.76
N GLU A 122 -0.11 13.40 -7.37
CA GLU A 122 -1.10 14.37 -6.89
C GLU A 122 -1.65 13.97 -5.52
N ALA A 123 -2.04 12.70 -5.34
CA ALA A 123 -2.48 12.16 -4.06
C ALA A 123 -1.40 12.33 -2.98
N CYS A 124 -0.14 11.97 -3.28
CA CYS A 124 0.98 12.15 -2.35
C CYS A 124 1.12 13.60 -1.89
N VAL A 125 1.00 14.57 -2.81
CA VAL A 125 1.14 15.99 -2.50
C VAL A 125 -0.02 16.46 -1.61
N GLN A 126 -1.25 16.06 -1.92
CA GLN A 126 -2.43 16.38 -1.12
C GLN A 126 -2.32 15.81 0.29
N ASP A 127 -2.03 14.51 0.43
CA ASP A 127 -1.89 13.81 1.72
C ASP A 127 -0.79 14.45 2.58
N SER A 128 0.36 14.75 1.97
CA SER A 128 1.49 15.38 2.67
C SER A 128 1.20 16.82 3.13
N CYS A 129 0.32 17.53 2.41
CA CYS A 129 -0.16 18.85 2.82
C CYS A 129 -1.24 18.79 3.91
N SER A 130 -2.05 17.73 3.96
CA SER A 130 -3.10 17.56 4.99
C SER A 130 -2.60 16.99 6.30
N CYS A 131 -1.47 16.26 6.31
CA CYS A 131 -0.90 15.73 7.55
C CYS A 131 -0.12 16.82 8.30
N ASP A 132 -0.84 17.66 9.04
CA ASP A 132 -0.31 18.85 9.73
C ASP A 132 -0.27 18.73 11.27
N THR A 133 -0.88 17.69 11.83
CA THR A 133 -0.90 17.42 13.28
C THR A 133 0.22 16.48 13.76
N GLY A 134 1.20 16.18 12.90
CA GLY A 134 2.27 15.22 13.12
C GLY A 134 2.05 13.89 12.38
N GLY A 135 3.12 13.16 12.08
CA GLY A 135 3.06 11.95 11.24
C GLY A 135 3.28 12.20 9.74
N ASP A 136 3.79 13.36 9.36
CA ASP A 136 3.99 13.80 7.98
C ASP A 136 4.78 12.80 7.12
N CYS A 137 5.81 12.20 7.72
CA CYS A 137 6.60 11.15 7.08
C CYS A 137 5.76 9.89 6.81
N GLU A 138 4.79 9.58 7.66
CA GLU A 138 3.93 8.41 7.52
C GLU A 138 2.97 8.53 6.33
N CYS A 139 2.35 9.69 6.15
CA CYS A 139 1.46 9.96 5.00
C CYS A 139 2.23 9.90 3.69
N PHE A 140 3.39 10.57 3.63
CA PHE A 140 4.29 10.52 2.47
C PHE A 140 4.71 9.08 2.14
N CYS A 141 5.21 8.32 3.13
CA CYS A 141 5.69 6.96 2.89
C CYS A 141 4.57 6.01 2.45
N SER A 142 3.35 6.19 2.95
CA SER A 142 2.20 5.37 2.56
C SER A 142 1.78 5.67 1.12
N ALA A 143 1.76 6.94 0.72
CA ALA A 143 1.45 7.34 -0.65
C ALA A 143 2.47 6.80 -1.67
N VAL A 144 3.78 6.86 -1.36
CA VAL A 144 4.82 6.30 -2.24
C VAL A 144 4.76 4.76 -2.28
N ALA A 145 4.49 4.11 -1.15
CA ALA A 145 4.33 2.66 -1.08
C ALA A 145 3.15 2.16 -1.94
N SER A 146 2.04 2.91 -1.98
CA SER A 146 0.89 2.61 -2.84
C SER A 146 1.27 2.59 -4.33
N TYR A 147 2.10 3.53 -4.78
CA TYR A 147 2.62 3.51 -6.15
C TYR A 147 3.57 2.33 -6.39
N ALA A 148 4.50 2.08 -5.47
CA ALA A 148 5.44 0.95 -5.55
C ALA A 148 4.72 -0.41 -5.62
N GLN A 149 3.62 -0.58 -4.87
CA GLN A 149 2.80 -1.78 -4.91
C GLN A 149 2.14 -2.00 -6.28
N GLN A 150 1.60 -0.93 -6.89
CA GLN A 150 1.03 -1.01 -8.23
C GLN A 150 2.12 -1.31 -9.28
N CYS A 151 3.31 -0.75 -9.13
CA CYS A 151 4.47 -1.09 -9.96
C CYS A 151 4.84 -2.58 -9.87
N THR A 152 4.94 -3.12 -8.64
CA THR A 152 5.25 -4.55 -8.44
C THR A 152 4.19 -5.46 -9.03
N LYS A 153 2.91 -5.08 -8.91
CA LYS A 153 1.79 -5.81 -9.52
C LYS A 153 1.92 -5.89 -11.05
N GLU A 154 2.37 -4.82 -11.70
CA GLU A 154 2.66 -4.79 -13.15
C GLU A 154 4.07 -5.35 -13.48
N GLY A 155 4.73 -6.02 -12.54
CA GLY A 155 6.04 -6.65 -12.74
C GLY A 155 7.21 -5.67 -12.87
N ALA A 156 7.10 -4.46 -12.29
CA ALA A 156 8.21 -3.52 -12.12
C ALA A 156 8.54 -3.40 -10.63
N CYS A 157 9.45 -4.24 -10.15
CA CYS A 157 9.94 -4.18 -8.78
C CYS A 157 10.87 -2.95 -8.59
N VAL A 158 10.55 -2.08 -7.62
CA VAL A 158 11.31 -0.84 -7.36
C VAL A 158 11.81 -0.81 -5.92
N PHE A 159 13.13 -0.67 -5.74
CA PHE A 159 13.76 -0.46 -4.43
C PHE A 159 13.88 1.04 -4.16
N TRP A 160 12.90 1.62 -3.46
CA TRP A 160 12.78 3.07 -3.29
C TRP A 160 13.13 3.59 -1.88
N ARG A 161 13.08 2.73 -0.86
CA ARG A 161 13.43 3.10 0.53
C ARG A 161 14.94 3.22 0.73
N THR A 162 15.33 4.14 1.60
CA THR A 162 16.73 4.38 2.01
C THR A 162 16.79 4.65 3.53
N PRO A 163 17.96 4.78 4.19
CA PRO A 163 18.02 5.16 5.61
C PRO A 163 17.36 6.51 5.87
N ASP A 164 17.50 7.42 4.90
CA ASP A 164 17.05 8.81 5.01
C ASP A 164 15.64 9.01 4.47
N LEU A 165 15.11 8.03 3.73
CA LEU A 165 13.80 8.09 3.09
C LEU A 165 12.98 6.84 3.39
N CYS A 166 12.00 7.00 4.27
CA CYS A 166 11.06 5.95 4.65
C CYS A 166 11.76 4.65 5.10
N PRO A 167 12.68 4.71 6.09
CA PRO A 167 13.45 3.56 6.52
C PRO A 167 12.55 2.44 7.07
N ILE A 168 13.04 1.21 6.94
CA ILE A 168 12.44 0.00 7.49
C ILE A 168 13.45 -0.71 8.39
N PHE A 169 12.99 -1.25 9.52
CA PHE A 169 13.82 -1.77 10.60
C PHE A 169 13.62 -3.29 10.78
N CYS A 170 14.03 -4.07 9.77
CA CYS A 170 13.82 -5.53 9.79
C CYS A 170 14.78 -6.26 10.74
N ASP A 171 15.90 -5.63 11.09
CA ASP A 171 16.90 -6.17 12.01
C ASP A 171 16.37 -6.28 13.45
N TYR A 172 15.32 -5.52 13.79
CA TYR A 172 14.61 -5.63 15.06
C TYR A 172 14.12 -7.06 15.36
N TYR A 173 13.80 -7.84 14.33
CA TYR A 173 13.29 -9.20 14.47
C TYR A 173 14.38 -10.28 14.49
N ASN A 174 15.64 -9.91 14.27
CA ASN A 174 16.74 -10.87 14.25
C ASN A 174 17.24 -11.20 15.66
N PRO A 175 17.47 -12.49 15.97
CA PRO A 175 18.22 -12.88 17.15
C PRO A 175 19.64 -12.28 17.14
N PRO A 176 20.27 -12.04 18.29
CA PRO A 176 21.63 -11.52 18.35
C PRO A 176 22.62 -12.41 17.58
N GLY A 177 23.33 -11.82 16.60
CA GLY A 177 24.30 -12.55 15.77
C GLY A 177 23.70 -13.33 14.60
N GLU A 178 22.38 -13.30 14.45
CA GLU A 178 21.66 -13.94 13.34
C GLU A 178 21.07 -12.90 12.40
N CYS A 179 20.71 -13.35 11.20
CA CYS A 179 20.17 -12.50 10.16
C CYS A 179 19.23 -13.31 9.27
N GLU A 180 18.05 -13.54 9.80
CA GLU A 180 17.01 -14.32 9.15
C GLU A 180 16.01 -13.41 8.45
N TRP A 181 15.63 -12.30 9.07
CA TRP A 181 14.67 -11.32 8.57
C TRP A 181 15.33 -10.30 7.65
N HIS A 182 14.73 -10.17 6.46
CA HIS A 182 15.17 -9.23 5.43
C HIS A 182 14.01 -8.40 4.91
N TYR A 183 14.34 -7.18 4.49
CA TYR A 183 13.47 -6.39 3.66
C TYR A 183 13.36 -7.02 2.26
N GLU A 184 12.13 -7.31 1.84
CA GLU A 184 11.80 -7.77 0.50
C GLU A 184 10.91 -6.70 -0.15
N PRO A 185 11.44 -5.88 -1.08
CA PRO A 185 10.75 -4.72 -1.63
C PRO A 185 9.48 -5.07 -2.43
N CYS A 186 9.36 -6.33 -2.85
CA CYS A 186 8.39 -6.74 -3.87
C CYS A 186 7.72 -8.08 -3.54
N GLY A 187 7.90 -8.61 -2.33
CA GLY A 187 7.22 -9.81 -1.85
C GLY A 187 7.47 -11.11 -2.63
N ASN A 188 8.38 -11.13 -3.61
CA ASN A 188 8.55 -12.20 -4.62
C ASN A 188 9.19 -13.48 -4.04
N ARG A 189 8.56 -14.04 -3.01
CA ARG A 189 8.95 -15.30 -2.37
C ARG A 189 7.73 -16.13 -2.04
N SER A 190 7.74 -17.37 -2.53
CA SER A 190 6.93 -18.46 -2.02
C SER A 190 7.62 -19.00 -0.76
N PHE A 191 7.23 -18.51 0.41
CA PHE A 191 7.66 -19.09 1.67
C PHE A 191 6.62 -20.10 2.17
N GLU A 192 7.09 -21.27 2.58
CA GLU A 192 6.24 -22.25 3.23
C GLU A 192 5.94 -21.77 4.66
N THR A 193 4.65 -21.58 4.94
CA THR A 193 4.15 -21.32 6.29
C THR A 193 3.50 -22.58 6.84
N CYS A 194 3.31 -22.68 8.16
CA CYS A 194 2.51 -23.78 8.73
C CYS A 194 1.09 -23.85 8.13
N ARG A 195 0.53 -22.77 7.57
CA ARG A 195 -0.75 -22.83 6.86
C ARG A 195 -0.61 -23.55 5.52
N THR A 196 0.34 -23.14 4.69
CA THR A 196 0.54 -23.75 3.36
C THR A 196 1.02 -25.19 3.46
N VAL A 197 1.83 -25.53 4.47
CA VAL A 197 2.26 -26.92 4.76
C VAL A 197 1.07 -27.79 5.20
N ASN A 198 0.11 -27.23 5.92
CA ASN A 198 -1.12 -27.91 6.31
C ASN A 198 -2.21 -27.88 5.20
N GLY A 199 -1.82 -27.62 3.95
CA GLY A 199 -2.74 -27.60 2.80
C GLY A 199 -3.69 -26.40 2.73
N ILE A 200 -3.49 -25.39 3.58
CA ILE A 200 -4.29 -24.15 3.55
C ILE A 200 -3.61 -23.18 2.59
N HIS A 201 -4.13 -23.12 1.36
CA HIS A 201 -3.67 -22.22 0.31
C HIS A 201 -4.65 -21.06 0.09
N SER A 202 -4.12 -19.91 -0.30
CA SER A 202 -4.92 -18.77 -0.77
C SER A 202 -5.18 -18.89 -2.27
N ASN A 203 -6.40 -18.57 -2.71
CA ASN A 203 -6.78 -18.60 -4.14
C ASN A 203 -6.14 -17.47 -4.97
N ILE A 204 -5.53 -16.48 -4.31
CA ILE A 204 -4.85 -15.35 -4.94
C ILE A 204 -3.40 -15.30 -4.46
N SER A 205 -2.50 -14.96 -5.37
CA SER A 205 -1.13 -14.61 -5.01
C SER A 205 -1.10 -13.23 -4.36
N VAL A 206 -0.51 -13.17 -3.16
CA VAL A 206 -0.14 -11.95 -2.45
C VAL A 206 1.38 -11.73 -2.46
N SER A 207 2.10 -12.42 -3.36
CA SER A 207 3.57 -12.41 -3.46
C SER A 207 4.16 -11.13 -4.06
N TYR A 208 3.39 -10.04 -4.09
CA TYR A 208 3.81 -8.73 -4.59
C TYR A 208 3.83 -7.67 -3.48
N LEU A 209 3.42 -8.04 -2.27
CA LEU A 209 3.38 -7.13 -1.12
C LEU A 209 4.80 -6.88 -0.61
N GLU A 210 5.16 -5.61 -0.53
CA GLU A 210 6.38 -5.16 0.15
C GLU A 210 6.33 -5.55 1.63
N GLY A 211 7.44 -6.04 2.18
CA GLY A 211 7.47 -6.37 3.60
C GLY A 211 8.74 -7.05 4.06
N GLU A 212 8.64 -7.68 5.22
CA GLU A 212 9.74 -8.36 5.88
C GLU A 212 9.48 -9.85 5.90
N GLY A 213 10.51 -10.66 5.68
CA GLY A 213 10.35 -12.11 5.74
C GLY A 213 11.67 -12.84 5.99
N PRO A 214 11.60 -14.08 6.52
CA PRO A 214 12.77 -14.93 6.67
C PRO A 214 13.38 -15.30 5.31
N ARG A 215 14.70 -15.52 5.25
CA ARG A 215 15.30 -16.18 4.07
C ARG A 215 14.72 -17.58 3.92
N GLY A 216 13.96 -17.80 2.83
CA GLY A 216 13.56 -19.14 2.42
C GLY A 216 14.79 -19.97 2.04
N VAL A 217 14.81 -21.23 2.47
CA VAL A 217 15.83 -22.22 2.09
C VAL A 217 15.57 -22.66 0.64
N SER A 218 15.85 -21.81 -0.34
CA SER A 218 15.82 -22.21 -1.76
C SER A 218 17.24 -22.22 -2.33
N PRO A 219 17.75 -23.34 -2.89
CA PRO A 219 19.16 -23.49 -3.27
C PRO A 219 19.66 -22.54 -4.36
N SER A 220 18.74 -21.83 -5.04
CA SER A 220 19.03 -21.07 -6.26
C SER A 220 19.17 -19.55 -6.06
N ALA A 221 18.99 -19.03 -4.84
CA ALA A 221 19.15 -17.60 -4.54
C ALA A 221 20.47 -17.29 -3.79
N ARG A 222 21.55 -18.00 -4.13
CA ARG A 222 22.93 -17.64 -3.74
C ARG A 222 23.44 -16.48 -4.59
N GLY A 223 22.79 -15.31 -4.48
CA GLY A 223 23.32 -14.04 -4.96
C GLY A 223 24.09 -13.34 -3.84
N PRO A 224 25.34 -12.91 -4.04
CA PRO A 224 26.03 -12.05 -3.09
C PRO A 224 25.42 -10.65 -3.20
N GLY A 225 24.57 -10.24 -2.25
CA GLY A 225 24.07 -8.86 -2.25
C GLY A 225 22.76 -8.54 -1.53
N SER A 226 22.05 -9.50 -0.92
CA SER A 226 20.95 -9.13 0.00
C SER A 226 21.55 -8.75 1.35
N PRO A 227 21.59 -7.45 1.73
CA PRO A 227 22.12 -7.07 3.02
C PRO A 227 21.22 -7.67 4.10
N CYS A 228 21.84 -8.28 5.11
CA CYS A 228 21.29 -8.21 6.46
C CYS A 228 21.11 -6.75 6.77
N CYS A 229 19.87 -6.27 6.82
CA CYS A 229 19.54 -4.84 6.76
C CYS A 229 20.52 -3.98 7.57
N THR A 230 21.44 -3.28 6.89
CA THR A 230 22.15 -2.13 7.46
C THR A 230 21.84 -0.91 6.63
N LEU A 231 20.72 -0.28 6.95
CA LEU A 231 20.52 1.14 6.68
C LEU A 231 20.11 1.82 8.00
N SER A 232 20.88 1.52 9.05
CA SER A 232 20.93 2.32 10.27
C SER A 232 22.22 3.12 10.22
N ILE A 233 22.12 4.44 10.01
CA ILE A 233 23.20 5.33 10.44
C ILE A 233 23.09 5.33 11.97
N ARG A 234 23.83 4.45 12.65
CA ARG A 234 24.28 4.75 14.01
C ARG A 234 25.22 5.96 13.87
N GLN A 235 24.68 7.17 13.95
CA GLN A 235 25.48 8.31 14.34
C GLN A 235 26.02 7.98 15.73
N SER A 236 27.33 7.88 15.79
CA SER A 236 28.13 7.76 17.00
C SER A 236 27.73 8.87 17.98
N ALA A 237 26.93 8.55 18.99
CA ALA A 237 26.89 9.35 20.21
C ALA A 237 27.98 8.78 21.12
N GLY A 238 29.05 9.56 21.27
CA GLY A 238 30.19 9.24 22.13
C GLY A 238 29.75 8.95 23.57
N GLY A 239 30.47 8.01 24.18
CA GLY A 239 30.50 7.86 25.63
C GLY A 239 31.15 9.06 26.32
N PRO A 240 31.02 9.15 27.65
CA PRO A 240 31.28 10.37 28.41
C PRO A 240 32.78 10.69 28.49
N SER A 241 33.09 11.98 28.47
CA SER A 241 34.33 12.57 28.97
C SER A 241 33.99 13.88 29.65
#